data_AF-A0A5S9MJS9-F1
#
_entry.id   AF-A0A5S9MJS9-F1
#
_cell.length_a   1.000
_cell.length_b   1.000
_cell.length_c   1.000
_cell.angle_alpha   90.00
_cell.angle_beta   90.00
_cell.angle_gamma   90.00
#
_symmetry.space_group_name_H-M   'P 1'
#
loop_
_entity.id
_entity.type
_entity.pdbx_description
1 polymer ?
#
loop_
_entity_poly.entity_id
_entity_poly.type
_entity_poly.pdbx_seq_one_letter_code
_entity_poly.pdbx_strand_id
1 'polypeptide(L)'
;MDVTIQKFDPYINVDPGTMSPYQHGEVFVTDDGAETDLDLGHYERFIDINLNKYSNVTTGKIYSTVLKKERRGDYLGGTVQVIPHITNEIKDRVYRAGKETGADVVITEIGGTVGDIESLPFLEAIRQMKSDIGRENVMYIHCTLVPYIRAAGELKTKPTQHSVKKNFAVLVFSQMSLWSERKCHWHKI
;
A
#
# COMPACT_ATOMS: atom_id res chain seq x y z
N MET A 1 -0.63 -7.68 21.73
CA MET A 1 0.00 -7.64 20.40
C MET A 1 -0.79 -6.61 19.67
N ASP A 2 -0.24 -5.42 19.62
CA ASP A 2 -0.96 -4.23 19.19
C ASP A 2 -0.69 -4.04 17.71
N VAL A 3 -1.76 -3.81 16.96
CA VAL A 3 -1.71 -3.74 15.50
C VAL A 3 -2.15 -2.35 15.08
N THR A 4 -1.48 -1.80 14.08
CA THR A 4 -1.95 -0.63 13.36
C THR A 4 -2.01 -0.91 11.87
N ILE A 5 -2.80 -0.14 11.16
CA ILE A 5 -2.95 -0.26 9.71
C ILE A 5 -2.79 1.10 9.05
N GLN A 6 -2.25 1.07 7.85
CA GLN A 6 -2.13 2.22 6.98
C GLN A 6 -2.42 1.85 5.53
N LYS A 7 -2.98 2.80 4.79
CA LYS A 7 -3.25 2.71 3.35
C LYS A 7 -2.34 3.66 2.59
N PHE A 8 -1.67 3.12 1.58
CA PHE A 8 -0.87 3.89 0.62
C PHE A 8 -1.65 4.02 -0.68
N ASP A 9 -2.10 5.24 -0.98
CA ASP A 9 -2.86 5.52 -2.19
C ASP A 9 -1.96 6.12 -3.27
N PRO A 10 -1.93 5.53 -4.47
CA PRO A 10 -0.98 5.94 -5.49
C PRO A 10 -1.35 7.24 -6.23
N TYR A 11 -2.55 7.79 -5.97
CA TYR A 11 -2.99 9.03 -6.61
C TYR A 11 -2.20 10.27 -6.14
N ILE A 12 -2.16 11.30 -7.00
CA ILE A 12 -1.32 12.49 -6.82
C ILE A 12 -2.00 13.55 -5.91
N ASN A 13 -3.30 13.43 -5.64
CA ASN A 13 -3.97 14.28 -4.65
C ASN A 13 -3.28 14.15 -3.28
N VAL A 14 -3.09 15.27 -2.58
CA VAL A 14 -2.44 15.28 -1.25
C VAL A 14 -3.35 14.66 -0.19
N ASP A 15 -4.66 14.88 -0.37
CA ASP A 15 -5.76 14.37 0.44
C ASP A 15 -6.98 14.19 -0.48
N PRO A 16 -7.97 13.37 -0.10
CA PRO A 16 -9.16 13.15 -0.89
C PRO A 16 -10.20 14.28 -0.78
N GLY A 17 -9.98 15.31 0.06
CA GLY A 17 -10.92 16.42 0.26
C GLY A 17 -11.20 17.24 -1.01
N THR A 18 -10.30 17.18 -1.98
CA THR A 18 -10.45 17.82 -3.31
C THR A 18 -11.14 16.93 -4.34
N MET A 19 -11.43 15.67 -4.02
CA MET A 19 -12.02 14.70 -4.94
C MET A 19 -13.55 14.74 -4.87
N SER A 20 -14.22 14.50 -6.00
CA SER A 20 -15.68 14.46 -6.04
C SER A 20 -16.21 13.21 -5.31
N PRO A 21 -17.05 13.34 -4.27
CA PRO A 21 -17.56 12.20 -3.51
C PRO A 21 -18.39 11.24 -4.36
N TYR A 22 -19.08 11.78 -5.37
CA TYR A 22 -19.92 11.00 -6.28
C TYR A 22 -19.11 10.08 -7.22
N GLN A 23 -17.85 10.42 -7.48
CA GLN A 23 -17.00 9.69 -8.42
C GLN A 23 -15.99 8.77 -7.72
N HIS A 24 -15.56 9.16 -6.51
CA HIS A 24 -14.46 8.49 -5.82
C HIS A 24 -14.87 7.92 -4.44
N GLY A 25 -16.15 8.02 -4.08
CA GLY A 25 -16.65 7.60 -2.78
C GLY A 25 -16.57 8.70 -1.73
N GLU A 26 -17.17 8.43 -0.58
CA GLU A 26 -17.19 9.36 0.54
C GLU A 26 -15.79 9.53 1.15
N VAL A 27 -15.54 10.68 1.77
CA VAL A 27 -14.31 10.92 2.55
C VAL A 27 -14.55 10.43 3.97
N PHE A 28 -13.59 9.68 4.52
CA PHE A 28 -13.58 9.31 5.92
C PHE A 28 -12.86 10.38 6.75
N VAL A 29 -13.36 10.69 7.95
CA VAL A 29 -12.73 11.68 8.85
C VAL A 29 -12.35 10.98 10.14
N THR A 30 -11.06 10.95 10.45
CA THR A 30 -10.52 10.37 11.70
C THR A 30 -10.79 11.29 12.90
N ASP A 31 -10.68 10.75 14.11
CA ASP A 31 -10.83 11.51 15.36
C ASP A 31 -9.89 12.71 15.48
N ASP A 32 -8.69 12.62 14.87
CA ASP A 32 -7.71 13.72 14.84
C ASP A 32 -7.96 14.72 13.69
N GLY A 33 -9.10 14.63 13.02
CA GLY A 33 -9.59 15.58 12.01
C GLY A 33 -8.94 15.43 10.64
N ALA A 34 -8.34 14.28 10.31
CA ALA A 34 -7.77 14.06 9.00
C ALA A 34 -8.82 13.51 8.04
N GLU A 35 -8.89 14.11 6.85
CA GLU A 35 -9.68 13.62 5.72
C GLU A 35 -8.89 12.52 4.98
N THR A 36 -9.49 11.34 4.86
CA THR A 36 -8.85 10.13 4.34
C THR A 36 -9.76 9.33 3.42
N ASP A 37 -9.18 8.35 2.74
CA ASP A 37 -9.92 7.41 1.91
C ASP A 37 -10.94 6.58 2.73
N LEU A 38 -12.04 6.17 2.08
CA LEU A 38 -13.12 5.40 2.70
C LEU A 38 -12.68 4.06 3.27
N ASP A 39 -11.59 3.49 2.73
CA ASP A 39 -11.07 2.19 3.18
C ASP A 39 -10.66 2.22 4.66
N LEU A 40 -10.25 3.38 5.19
CA LEU A 40 -9.91 3.51 6.61
C LEU A 40 -11.10 3.23 7.52
N GLY A 41 -12.32 3.62 7.11
CA GLY A 41 -13.53 3.30 7.84
C GLY A 41 -13.86 1.80 7.82
N HIS A 42 -13.42 1.04 6.81
CA HIS A 42 -13.51 -0.43 6.84
C HIS A 42 -12.55 -1.01 7.86
N TYR A 43 -11.32 -0.49 7.91
CA TYR A 43 -10.33 -0.98 8.84
C TYR A 43 -10.73 -0.71 10.28
N GLU A 44 -11.06 0.52 10.66
CA GLU A 44 -11.46 0.85 12.04
C GLU A 44 -12.53 -0.11 12.56
N ARG A 45 -13.56 -0.37 11.75
CA ARG A 45 -14.64 -1.31 12.09
C ARG A 45 -14.20 -2.76 12.24
N PHE A 46 -13.12 -3.16 11.55
CA PHE A 46 -12.64 -4.54 11.57
C PHE A 46 -11.61 -4.80 12.68
N ILE A 47 -10.72 -3.84 12.94
CA ILE A 47 -9.64 -3.98 13.93
C ILE A 47 -9.96 -3.31 15.28
N ASP A 48 -11.06 -2.57 15.39
CA ASP A 48 -11.56 -1.94 16.62
C ASP A 48 -10.53 -1.01 17.28
N ILE A 49 -9.85 -0.18 16.46
CA ILE A 49 -8.96 0.89 16.91
C ILE A 49 -9.28 2.18 16.16
N ASN A 50 -9.05 3.32 16.80
CA ASN A 50 -9.16 4.62 16.13
C ASN A 50 -7.90 4.87 15.31
N LEU A 51 -8.08 5.08 14.01
CA LEU A 51 -7.02 5.46 13.09
C LEU A 51 -6.76 6.97 13.19
N ASN A 52 -5.63 7.38 12.64
CA ASN A 52 -5.16 8.76 12.71
C ASN A 52 -4.63 9.23 11.35
N LYS A 53 -4.20 10.49 11.29
CA LYS A 53 -3.63 11.11 10.07
C LYS A 53 -2.42 10.39 9.45
N TYR A 54 -1.81 9.43 10.15
CA TYR A 54 -0.70 8.61 9.66
C TYR A 54 -1.17 7.30 9.03
N SER A 55 -2.45 6.92 9.19
CA SER A 55 -3.05 5.73 8.60
C SER A 55 -3.42 5.91 7.12
N ASN A 56 -3.32 7.12 6.57
CA ASN A 56 -3.47 7.38 5.13
C ASN A 56 -2.29 8.17 4.57
N VAL A 57 -1.69 7.64 3.51
CA VAL A 57 -0.52 8.22 2.84
C VAL A 57 -0.75 8.19 1.34
N THR A 58 -0.59 9.34 0.68
CA THR A 58 -0.79 9.46 -0.76
C THR A 58 0.53 9.80 -1.47
N THR A 59 0.64 9.47 -2.76
CA THR A 59 1.77 9.94 -3.60
C THR A 59 1.91 11.46 -3.53
N GLY A 60 0.79 12.20 -3.59
CA GLY A 60 0.78 13.65 -3.46
C GLY A 60 1.47 14.16 -2.20
N LYS A 61 1.15 13.55 -1.05
CA LYS A 61 1.69 13.91 0.27
C LYS A 61 3.19 13.61 0.36
N ILE A 62 3.64 12.47 -0.18
CA ILE A 62 5.05 12.07 -0.23
C ILE A 62 5.86 13.05 -1.08
N TYR A 63 5.42 13.29 -2.32
CA TYR A 63 6.14 14.17 -3.24
C TYR A 63 6.16 15.62 -2.73
N SER A 64 5.03 16.11 -2.22
CA SER A 64 4.96 17.44 -1.59
C SER A 64 5.96 17.57 -0.44
N THR A 65 6.11 16.52 0.40
CA THR A 65 7.05 16.53 1.53
C THR A 65 8.50 16.56 1.05
N VAL A 66 8.86 15.73 0.08
CA VAL A 66 10.22 15.68 -0.48
C VAL A 66 10.60 17.00 -1.17
N LEU A 67 9.69 17.58 -1.95
CA LEU A 67 9.92 18.88 -2.60
C LEU A 67 10.04 20.02 -1.59
N LYS A 68 9.27 20.00 -0.49
CA LYS A 68 9.43 20.98 0.60
C LYS A 68 10.79 20.87 1.30
N LYS A 69 11.28 19.65 1.56
CA LYS A 69 12.62 19.40 2.11
C LYS A 69 13.70 19.94 1.17
N GLU A 70 13.55 19.70 -0.13
CA GLU A 70 14.45 20.22 -1.16
C GLU A 70 14.50 21.75 -1.14
N ARG A 71 13.35 22.43 -1.19
CA ARG A 71 13.29 23.90 -1.19
C ARG A 71 13.81 24.55 0.10
N ARG A 72 13.77 23.83 1.22
CA ARG A 72 14.38 24.26 2.48
C ARG A 72 15.91 24.11 2.50
N GLY A 73 16.47 23.33 1.58
CA GLY A 73 17.91 23.06 1.50
C GLY A 73 18.36 21.81 2.26
N ASP A 74 17.45 20.94 2.69
CA ASP A 74 17.79 19.72 3.46
C ASP A 74 18.69 18.76 2.68
N TYR A 75 18.66 18.80 1.35
CA TYR A 75 19.49 17.98 0.47
C TYR A 75 20.80 18.67 0.04
N LEU A 76 21.17 19.79 0.67
CA LEU A 76 22.46 20.49 0.49
C LEU A 76 22.79 20.83 -0.99
N GLY A 77 21.77 21.14 -1.79
CA GLY A 77 21.92 21.45 -3.22
C GLY A 77 22.15 20.22 -4.12
N GLY A 78 22.07 19.01 -3.57
CA GLY A 78 22.13 17.76 -4.32
C GLY A 78 20.89 17.50 -5.17
N THR A 79 21.02 16.59 -6.15
CA THR A 79 19.92 16.18 -7.00
C THR A 79 18.92 15.32 -6.25
N VAL A 80 17.64 15.70 -6.30
CA VAL A 80 16.55 14.92 -5.73
C VAL A 80 16.01 13.95 -6.78
N GLN A 81 15.88 12.69 -6.38
CA GLN A 81 15.56 11.55 -7.23
C GLN A 81 14.54 10.63 -6.56
N VAL A 82 13.81 9.82 -7.34
CA VAL A 82 12.86 8.84 -6.81
C VAL A 82 13.56 7.88 -5.84
N ILE A 83 14.69 7.31 -6.27
CA ILE A 83 15.58 6.56 -5.39
C ILE A 83 16.80 7.45 -5.12
N PRO A 84 17.18 7.73 -3.86
CA PRO A 84 16.58 7.21 -2.63
C PRO A 84 15.50 8.11 -2.01
N HIS A 85 15.27 9.34 -2.50
CA HIS A 85 14.55 10.36 -1.72
C HIS A 85 13.05 10.06 -1.55
N ILE A 86 12.36 9.66 -2.62
CA ILE A 86 10.95 9.28 -2.56
C ILE A 86 10.81 7.93 -1.83
N THR A 87 11.66 6.95 -2.15
CA THR A 87 11.59 5.63 -1.50
C THR A 87 11.89 5.71 0.00
N ASN A 88 12.83 6.54 0.43
CA ASN A 88 13.10 6.78 1.84
C ASN A 88 11.94 7.49 2.52
N GLU A 89 11.32 8.51 1.90
CA GLU A 89 10.14 9.13 2.48
C GLU A 89 8.99 8.13 2.62
N ILE A 90 8.80 7.20 1.68
CA ILE A 90 7.82 6.12 1.79
C ILE A 90 8.14 5.21 2.99
N LYS A 91 9.40 4.75 3.12
CA LYS A 91 9.84 3.93 4.26
C LYS A 91 9.63 4.64 5.60
N ASP A 92 9.96 5.93 5.67
CA ASP A 92 9.78 6.75 6.86
C ASP A 92 8.32 6.84 7.29
N ARG A 93 7.36 6.80 6.36
CA ARG A 93 5.92 6.77 6.68
C ARG A 93 5.54 5.47 7.40
N VAL A 94 6.07 4.34 6.93
CA VAL A 94 5.84 3.04 7.57
C VAL A 94 6.40 3.01 8.99
N TYR A 95 7.65 3.45 9.17
CA TYR A 95 8.26 3.49 10.51
C TYR A 95 7.54 4.46 11.45
N ARG A 96 7.06 5.60 10.93
CA ARG A 96 6.32 6.57 11.71
C ARG A 96 4.98 6.03 12.19
N ALA A 97 4.23 5.32 11.35
CA ALA A 97 2.96 4.72 11.75
C ALA A 97 3.13 3.79 12.97
N GLY A 98 4.14 2.92 12.95
CA GLY A 98 4.45 2.04 14.09
C GLY A 98 4.90 2.83 15.33
N LYS A 99 5.79 3.81 15.17
CA LYS A 99 6.32 4.60 16.30
C LYS A 99 5.26 5.44 17.00
N GLU A 100 4.40 6.12 16.24
CA GLU A 100 3.38 7.03 16.80
C GLU A 100 2.23 6.27 17.47
N THR A 101 1.96 5.04 17.05
CA THR A 101 0.91 4.19 17.63
C THR A 101 1.42 3.25 18.71
N GLY A 102 2.74 3.03 18.80
CA GLY A 102 3.32 2.03 19.69
C GLY A 102 3.02 0.59 19.28
N ALA A 103 2.61 0.36 18.03
CA ALA A 103 2.17 -0.95 17.55
C ALA A 103 3.33 -1.95 17.41
N ASP A 104 3.04 -3.22 17.74
CA ASP A 104 3.94 -4.36 17.50
C ASP A 104 3.98 -4.73 16.00
N VAL A 105 2.85 -4.56 15.29
CA VAL A 105 2.73 -4.86 13.86
C VAL A 105 2.05 -3.74 13.10
N VAL A 106 2.66 -3.35 11.97
CA VAL A 106 2.11 -2.38 11.02
C VAL A 106 1.66 -3.11 9.75
N ILE A 107 0.35 -3.13 9.50
CA ILE A 107 -0.21 -3.62 8.23
C ILE A 107 -0.23 -2.45 7.25
N THR A 108 0.41 -2.61 6.10
CA THR A 108 0.46 -1.57 5.06
C THR A 108 -0.23 -2.10 3.82
N GLU A 109 -1.41 -1.57 3.51
CA GLU A 109 -2.04 -1.82 2.21
C GLU A 109 -1.44 -0.86 1.18
N ILE A 110 -0.96 -1.40 0.06
CA ILE A 110 -0.53 -0.61 -1.09
C ILE A 110 -1.66 -0.67 -2.13
N GLY A 111 -2.32 0.46 -2.34
CA GLY A 111 -3.32 0.63 -3.37
C GLY A 111 -2.73 0.62 -4.78
N GLY A 112 -3.62 0.54 -5.77
CA GLY A 112 -3.25 0.38 -7.18
C GLY A 112 -3.00 -1.07 -7.56
N THR A 113 -2.63 -1.29 -8.82
CA THR A 113 -2.35 -2.63 -9.35
C THR A 113 -0.86 -2.80 -9.62
N VAL A 114 -0.31 -3.95 -9.21
CA VAL A 114 1.08 -4.31 -9.53
C VAL A 114 1.31 -4.31 -11.03
N GLY A 115 2.32 -3.54 -11.44
CA GLY A 115 2.71 -3.34 -12.83
C GLY A 115 2.32 -1.98 -13.38
N ASP A 116 1.49 -1.23 -12.65
CA ASP A 116 1.19 0.16 -12.99
C ASP A 116 2.33 1.09 -12.54
N ILE A 117 2.57 2.14 -13.32
CA ILE A 117 3.69 3.07 -13.11
C ILE A 117 3.61 3.74 -11.74
N GLU A 118 2.40 4.07 -11.30
CA GLU A 118 2.12 4.75 -10.04
C GLU A 118 2.54 3.95 -8.80
N SER A 119 2.54 2.61 -8.91
CA SER A 119 2.89 1.72 -7.79
C SER A 119 4.40 1.47 -7.68
N LEU A 120 5.19 1.81 -8.71
CA LEU A 120 6.62 1.49 -8.76
C LEU A 120 7.43 2.05 -7.57
N PRO A 121 7.24 3.31 -7.12
CA PRO A 121 7.96 3.83 -5.97
C PRO A 121 7.64 3.08 -4.67
N PHE A 122 6.38 2.68 -4.46
CA PHE A 122 5.97 1.92 -3.28
C PHE A 122 6.59 0.52 -3.27
N LEU A 123 6.52 -0.19 -4.40
CA LEU A 123 7.08 -1.53 -4.54
C LEU A 123 8.59 -1.54 -4.32
N GLU A 124 9.31 -0.53 -4.84
CA GLU A 124 10.74 -0.39 -4.59
C GLU A 124 11.05 -0.04 -3.13
N ALA A 125 10.25 0.82 -2.49
CA ALA A 125 10.43 1.16 -1.09
C ALA A 125 10.29 -0.06 -0.18
N ILE A 126 9.23 -0.86 -0.34
CA ILE A 126 9.07 -2.09 0.45
C ILE A 126 10.18 -3.09 0.14
N ARG A 127 10.59 -3.23 -1.13
CA ARG A 127 11.73 -4.09 -1.49
C ARG A 127 12.99 -3.73 -0.69
N GLN A 128 13.29 -2.43 -0.55
CA GLN A 128 14.39 -1.94 0.26
C GLN A 128 14.16 -2.20 1.77
N MET A 129 12.93 -2.02 2.29
CA MET A 129 12.63 -2.28 3.70
C MET A 129 13.01 -3.70 4.12
N LYS A 130 12.73 -4.71 3.29
CA LYS A 130 13.13 -6.09 3.58
C LYS A 130 14.63 -6.24 3.81
N SER A 131 15.44 -5.50 3.07
CA SER A 131 16.89 -5.48 3.26
C SER A 131 17.30 -4.67 4.49
N ASP A 132 16.61 -3.56 4.77
CA ASP A 132 16.93 -2.65 5.88
C ASP A 132 16.63 -3.26 7.26
N ILE A 133 15.49 -3.93 7.43
CA ILE A 133 15.02 -4.43 8.74
C ILE A 133 15.07 -5.96 8.88
N GLY A 134 15.54 -6.68 7.86
CA GLY A 134 15.62 -8.13 7.89
C GLY A 134 14.34 -8.82 7.43
N ARG A 135 14.51 -10.04 6.90
CA ARG A 135 13.43 -10.82 6.29
C ARG A 135 12.42 -11.33 7.33
N GLU A 136 12.87 -11.54 8.54
CA GLU A 136 12.09 -12.01 9.68
C GLU A 136 11.10 -10.96 10.20
N ASN A 137 11.33 -9.67 9.88
CA ASN A 137 10.51 -8.55 10.32
C ASN A 137 9.56 -8.02 9.23
N VAL A 138 9.50 -8.68 8.06
CA VAL A 138 8.65 -8.25 6.93
C VAL A 138 7.94 -9.44 6.28
N MET A 139 6.63 -9.30 6.09
CA MET A 139 5.80 -10.25 5.35
C MET A 139 5.05 -9.54 4.22
N TYR A 140 5.08 -10.11 3.02
CA TYR A 140 4.32 -9.63 1.87
C TYR A 140 3.14 -10.54 1.57
N ILE A 141 1.95 -9.95 1.50
CA ILE A 141 0.73 -10.61 1.06
C ILE A 141 0.35 -10.03 -0.30
N HIS A 142 0.26 -10.88 -1.32
CA HIS A 142 -0.16 -10.48 -2.67
C HIS A 142 -1.55 -11.02 -2.98
N CYS A 143 -2.50 -10.11 -3.24
CA CYS A 143 -3.87 -10.44 -3.57
C CYS A 143 -4.03 -10.58 -5.09
N THR A 144 -4.59 -11.71 -5.55
CA THR A 144 -4.82 -11.97 -6.97
C THR A 144 -6.26 -12.40 -7.26
N LEU A 145 -6.75 -12.00 -8.43
CA LEU A 145 -8.05 -12.44 -8.95
C LEU A 145 -7.92 -13.77 -9.70
N VAL A 146 -8.76 -14.74 -9.34
CA VAL A 146 -8.97 -15.98 -10.10
C VAL A 146 -10.36 -15.92 -10.75
N PRO A 147 -10.47 -15.43 -12.00
CA PRO A 147 -11.76 -15.25 -12.64
C PRO A 147 -12.40 -16.57 -13.04
N TYR A 148 -13.72 -16.63 -12.93
CA TYR A 148 -14.54 -17.72 -13.45
C TYR A 148 -15.05 -17.38 -14.85
N ILE A 149 -14.65 -18.17 -15.85
CA ILE A 149 -15.07 -17.97 -17.23
C ILE A 149 -16.35 -18.77 -17.47
N ARG A 150 -17.51 -18.10 -17.39
CA ARG A 150 -18.83 -18.75 -17.53
C ARG A 150 -18.95 -19.57 -18.82
N ALA A 151 -18.42 -19.06 -19.93
CA ALA A 151 -18.46 -19.74 -21.23
C ALA A 151 -17.69 -21.07 -21.26
N ALA A 152 -16.65 -21.21 -20.42
CA ALA A 152 -15.82 -22.41 -20.32
C ALA A 152 -16.15 -23.27 -19.07
N GLY A 153 -16.99 -22.76 -18.16
CA GLY A 153 -17.37 -23.46 -16.93
C GLY A 153 -16.24 -23.64 -15.91
N GLU A 154 -15.14 -22.87 -16.01
CA GLU A 154 -13.93 -23.11 -15.22
C GLU A 154 -13.28 -21.84 -14.66
N LEU A 155 -12.51 -22.03 -13.58
CA LEU A 155 -11.64 -21.01 -12.99
C LEU A 155 -10.32 -20.95 -13.76
N LYS A 156 -9.83 -19.74 -14.05
CA LYS A 156 -8.55 -19.55 -14.75
C LYS A 156 -7.49 -18.95 -13.85
N THR A 157 -6.42 -19.70 -13.63
CA THR A 157 -5.27 -19.29 -12.79
C THR A 157 -4.18 -18.55 -13.57
N LYS A 158 -4.22 -18.53 -14.91
CA LYS A 158 -3.23 -17.81 -15.75
C LYS A 158 -3.06 -16.32 -15.38
N PRO A 159 -4.13 -15.53 -15.12
CA PRO A 159 -3.98 -14.14 -14.68
C PRO A 159 -3.17 -14.02 -13.37
N THR A 160 -3.41 -14.92 -12.42
CA THR A 160 -2.65 -15.00 -11.16
C THR A 160 -1.17 -15.28 -11.43
N GLN A 161 -0.85 -16.27 -12.28
CA GLN A 161 0.54 -16.59 -12.63
C GLN A 161 1.28 -15.39 -13.25
N HIS A 162 0.61 -14.63 -14.12
CA HIS A 162 1.20 -13.44 -14.75
C HIS A 162 1.40 -12.29 -13.75
N SER A 163 0.43 -12.04 -12.88
CA SER A 163 0.53 -11.01 -11.83
C SER A 163 1.69 -11.32 -10.87
N VAL A 164 1.77 -12.58 -10.44
CA VAL A 164 2.85 -13.08 -9.58
C VAL A 164 4.21 -12.90 -10.26
N LYS A 165 4.36 -13.28 -11.53
CA LYS A 165 5.63 -13.10 -12.26
C LYS A 165 6.09 -11.64 -12.34
N LYS A 166 5.16 -10.69 -12.55
CA LYS A 166 5.47 -9.26 -12.51
C LYS A 166 5.94 -8.81 -11.13
N ASN A 167 5.34 -9.35 -10.07
CA ASN A 167 5.74 -9.08 -8.69
C ASN A 167 7.08 -9.70 -8.32
N PHE A 168 7.39 -10.93 -8.75
CA PHE A 168 8.66 -11.60 -8.49
C PHE A 168 9.86 -10.89 -9.11
N ALA A 169 9.65 -10.07 -10.15
CA ALA A 169 10.69 -9.20 -10.68
C ALA A 169 11.11 -8.10 -9.67
N VAL A 170 10.25 -7.79 -8.70
CA VAL A 170 10.47 -6.71 -7.71
C VAL A 170 10.61 -7.26 -6.28
N LEU A 171 9.94 -8.35 -5.91
CA LEU A 171 9.92 -8.89 -4.54
C LEU A 171 10.12 -10.41 -4.50
N VAL A 172 11.07 -10.86 -3.67
CA VAL A 172 11.32 -12.29 -3.44
C VAL A 172 10.54 -12.73 -2.19
N PHE A 173 9.58 -13.65 -2.35
CA PHE A 173 8.60 -14.17 -1.36
C PHE A 173 7.37 -13.28 -1.11
N SER A 174 6.27 -13.59 -1.81
CA SER A 174 4.91 -13.25 -1.39
C SER A 174 4.20 -14.49 -0.86
N GLN A 175 3.46 -14.38 0.24
CA GLN A 175 2.34 -15.28 0.49
C GLN A 175 1.19 -14.83 -0.41
N MET A 176 0.60 -15.77 -1.14
CA MET A 176 -0.42 -15.48 -2.13
C MET A 176 -1.80 -15.75 -1.56
N SER A 177 -2.65 -14.72 -1.59
CA SER A 177 -4.07 -14.82 -1.24
C SER A 177 -4.88 -14.82 -2.53
N LEU A 178 -5.69 -15.86 -2.73
CA LEU A 178 -6.55 -16.01 -3.90
C LEU A 178 -7.95 -15.48 -3.58
N TRP A 179 -8.45 -14.57 -4.42
CA TRP A 179 -9.83 -14.13 -4.38
C TRP A 179 -10.62 -14.75 -5.55
N SER A 180 -11.78 -15.35 -5.27
CA SER A 180 -12.64 -15.98 -6.27
C SER A 180 -14.13 -15.91 -5.89
N GLU A 181 -14.99 -15.75 -6.91
CA GLU A 181 -16.45 -15.81 -6.76
C GLU A 181 -16.99 -17.21 -6.42
N ARG A 182 -16.16 -18.26 -6.53
CA ARG A 182 -16.51 -19.64 -6.20
C ARG A 182 -15.41 -20.30 -5.36
N LYS A 183 -15.77 -21.34 -4.60
CA LYS A 183 -14.75 -22.14 -3.90
C LYS A 183 -13.73 -22.69 -4.89
N CYS A 184 -12.46 -22.36 -4.68
CA CYS A 184 -11.37 -23.02 -5.37
C CYS A 184 -11.31 -24.48 -4.90
N HIS A 185 -11.48 -25.42 -5.82
CA HIS A 185 -11.34 -26.84 -5.52
C HIS A 185 -9.87 -27.26 -5.63
N TRP A 186 -9.31 -27.79 -4.54
CA TRP A 186 -8.01 -28.44 -4.56
C TRP A 186 -8.16 -29.80 -5.26
N HIS A 187 -7.85 -29.86 -6.55
CA HIS A 187 -7.56 -31.14 -7.19
C HIS A 187 -6.09 -31.45 -6.92
N LYS A 188 -5.83 -32.51 -6.14
CA LYS A 188 -4.50 -33.12 -6.10
C LYS A 188 -4.16 -33.51 -7.54
N ILE A 189 -3.17 -32.85 -8.11
CA ILE A 189 -2.45 -33.34 -9.30
C ILE A 189 -1.42 -34.34 -8.80
#